data_AF-A0A1L6KJ09-F1
#
_entry.id   AF-A0A1L6KJ09-F1
#
_cell.length_a   1.000
_cell.length_b   1.000
_cell.length_c   1.000
_cell.angle_alpha   90.00
_cell.angle_beta   90.00
_cell.angle_gamma   90.00
#
_symmetry.space_group_name_H-M   'P 1'
#
loop_
_entity.id
_entity.type
_entity.pdbx_description
1 polymer ?
#
loop_
_entity_poly.entity_id
_entity_poly.type
_entity_poly.pdbx_seq_one_letter_code
_entity_poly.pdbx_strand_id
1 'polypeptide(L)'
;MQQAIVGFHLDEQGHYVADLACGHGQHVRHDPPWQNRPWVLTEQGRNEKLGVMLECKKCDGVLLFPSRNVLPNNQIEMSYMDISKSSTGFRFRC
;
A
#
# COMPACT_ATOMS: atom_id res chain seq x y z
N MET A 1 6.12 7.47 4.19
CA MET A 1 6.38 8.90 4.56
C MET A 1 5.22 9.48 5.36
N GLN A 2 5.48 10.27 6.41
CA GLN A 2 4.44 10.90 7.25
C GLN A 2 4.04 12.28 6.72
N GLN A 3 2.74 12.57 6.74
CA GLN A 3 2.14 13.79 6.18
C GLN A 3 1.05 14.31 7.13
N ALA A 4 0.97 15.62 7.31
CA ALA A 4 -0.05 16.23 8.16
C ALA A 4 -1.43 16.09 7.50
N ILE A 5 -2.46 15.84 8.30
CA ILE A 5 -3.85 15.87 7.84
C ILE A 5 -4.29 17.33 7.69
N VAL A 6 -4.69 17.71 6.49
CA VAL A 6 -5.17 19.07 6.17
C VAL A 6 -6.69 19.17 6.17
N GLY A 7 -7.40 18.05 6.00
CA GLY A 7 -8.85 18.04 5.94
C GLY A 7 -9.45 16.64 5.93
N PHE A 8 -10.78 16.59 5.89
CA PHE A 8 -11.54 15.37 5.70
C PHE A 8 -12.71 15.63 4.75
N HIS A 9 -13.00 14.68 3.88
CA HIS A 9 -14.20 14.67 3.06
C HIS A 9 -14.85 13.28 3.05
N LEU A 10 -16.11 13.23 2.62
CA LEU A 10 -16.81 11.98 2.37
C LEU A 10 -16.67 11.62 0.90
N ASP A 11 -16.41 10.35 0.62
CA ASP A 11 -16.50 9.81 -0.74
C ASP A 11 -17.97 9.56 -1.14
N GLU A 12 -18.16 9.12 -2.39
CA GLU A 12 -19.48 8.80 -2.94
C GLU A 12 -20.18 7.64 -2.22
N GLN A 13 -19.43 6.81 -1.49
CA GLN A 13 -19.94 5.70 -0.70
C GLN A 13 -20.22 6.08 0.77
N GLY A 14 -19.98 7.34 1.15
CA GLY A 14 -20.17 7.83 2.51
C GLY A 14 -19.06 7.41 3.49
N HIS A 15 -17.86 7.11 2.99
CA HIS A 15 -16.69 6.86 3.81
C HIS A 15 -15.81 8.10 3.95
N TYR A 16 -15.24 8.29 5.14
CA TYR A 16 -14.34 9.39 5.42
C TYR A 16 -12.95 9.15 4.79
N VAL A 17 -12.52 10.15 4.04
CA VAL A 17 -11.18 10.25 3.45
C VAL A 17 -10.46 11.41 4.12
N ALA A 18 -9.29 11.14 4.68
CA ALA A 18 -8.40 12.16 5.22
C ALA A 18 -7.55 12.74 4.08
N ASP A 19 -7.62 14.04 3.90
CA ASP A 19 -6.77 14.77 2.97
C ASP A 19 -5.43 15.05 3.65
N LEU A 20 -4.34 14.61 3.02
CA LEU A 20 -2.99 14.80 3.52
C LEU A 20 -2.31 15.97 2.80
N ALA A 21 -1.36 16.63 3.47
CA ALA A 21 -0.60 17.75 2.92
C ALA A 21 0.14 17.44 1.61
N CYS A 22 0.43 16.17 1.34
CA CYS A 22 1.01 15.71 0.08
C CYS A 22 0.03 15.68 -1.11
N GLY A 23 -1.24 16.03 -0.91
CA GLY A 23 -2.30 15.98 -1.92
C GLY A 23 -2.94 14.60 -2.08
N HIS A 24 -2.54 13.61 -1.28
CA HIS A 24 -3.15 12.27 -1.31
C HIS A 24 -4.25 12.11 -0.26
N GLY A 25 -5.39 11.56 -0.69
CA GLY A 25 -6.44 11.10 0.22
C GLY A 25 -6.17 9.69 0.75
N GLN A 26 -6.39 9.49 2.06
CA GLN A 26 -6.36 8.19 2.71
C GLN A 26 -7.68 7.88 3.41
N HIS A 27 -8.28 6.74 3.08
CA HIS A 27 -9.48 6.26 3.75
C HIS A 27 -9.19 5.97 5.22
N VAL A 28 -9.98 6.56 6.09
CA VAL A 28 -9.90 6.37 7.54
C VAL A 28 -11.18 5.68 7.98
N ARG A 29 -11.17 4.34 7.97
CA ARG A 29 -12.31 3.54 8.43
C ARG A 29 -12.09 3.04 9.86
N HIS A 30 -13.20 2.83 10.56
CA HIS A 30 -13.23 2.19 11.86
C HIS A 30 -13.90 0.83 11.71
N ASP A 31 -13.09 -0.22 11.50
CA ASP A 31 -13.55 -1.59 11.29
C ASP A 31 -12.93 -2.53 12.34
N PRO A 32 -13.37 -2.50 13.62
CA PRO A 32 -12.94 -3.49 14.61
C PRO A 32 -13.30 -4.91 14.17
N PRO A 33 -12.43 -5.92 14.39
CA PRO A 33 -11.14 -5.90 15.10
C PRO A 33 -9.93 -5.44 14.27
N TRP A 34 -10.11 -5.17 12.97
CA TRP A 34 -9.02 -4.97 12.02
C TRP A 34 -8.44 -3.55 12.04
N GLN A 35 -9.27 -2.52 12.23
CA GLN A 35 -8.86 -1.11 12.25
C GLN A 35 -9.58 -0.33 13.35
N ASN A 36 -8.85 0.00 14.42
CA ASN A 36 -9.40 0.76 15.54
C ASN A 36 -9.11 2.27 15.41
N ARG A 37 -10.01 3.01 14.75
CA ARG A 37 -9.95 4.49 14.60
C ARG A 37 -11.23 5.19 15.08
N PRO A 38 -11.55 5.17 16.39
CA PRO A 38 -12.84 5.64 16.88
C PRO A 38 -13.05 7.15 16.68
N TRP A 39 -11.95 7.90 16.58
CA TRP A 39 -11.95 9.34 16.31
C TRP A 39 -12.56 9.73 14.95
N VAL A 40 -12.68 8.79 14.01
CA VAL A 40 -13.34 9.05 12.71
C VAL A 40 -14.85 9.21 12.87
N LEU A 41 -15.43 8.51 13.85
CA LEU A 41 -16.88 8.42 14.03
C LEU A 41 -17.51 9.76 14.46
N THR A 42 -16.75 10.59 15.18
CA THR A 42 -17.22 11.88 15.67
C THR A 42 -16.52 13.03 14.96
N GLU A 43 -17.24 14.12 14.71
CA GLU A 43 -16.66 15.30 14.06
C GLU A 43 -15.58 15.95 14.91
N GLN A 44 -15.80 15.98 16.23
CA GLN A 44 -14.82 16.46 17.20
C GLN A 44 -13.52 15.65 17.11
N GLY A 45 -13.61 14.32 17.08
CA GLY A 45 -12.45 13.46 16.97
C GLY A 45 -11.67 13.68 15.67
N ARG A 46 -12.36 13.97 14.55
CA ARG A 46 -11.70 14.36 13.30
C ARG A 46 -11.00 15.71 13.43
N ASN A 47 -11.66 16.70 14.01
CA ASN A 47 -11.11 18.04 14.19
C ASN A 47 -9.84 18.03 15.08
N GLU A 48 -9.84 17.21 16.12
CA GLU A 48 -8.66 16.98 16.98
C GLU A 48 -7.49 16.29 16.24
N LYS A 49 -7.77 15.62 15.12
CA LYS A 49 -6.74 14.98 14.29
C LYS A 49 -6.26 15.84 13.13
N LEU A 50 -6.83 17.02 12.90
CA LEU A 50 -6.26 17.98 11.96
C LEU A 50 -4.84 18.37 12.41
N GLY A 51 -3.90 18.40 11.47
CA GLY A 51 -2.49 18.64 11.74
C GLY A 51 -1.70 17.45 12.29
N VAL A 52 -2.35 16.34 12.64
CA VAL A 52 -1.63 15.12 13.07
C VAL A 52 -0.93 14.48 11.89
N MET A 53 0.30 14.02 12.12
CA MET A 53 1.11 13.32 11.12
C MET A 53 0.59 11.90 10.92
N LEU A 54 0.18 11.58 9.70
CA LEU A 54 -0.31 10.27 9.29
C LEU A 54 0.58 9.69 8.18
N GLU A 55 0.79 8.38 8.20
CA GLU A 55 1.63 7.72 7.22
C GLU A 55 0.92 7.57 5.86
N CYS A 56 1.38 8.31 4.86
CA CYS A 56 0.87 8.24 3.50
C CYS A 56 1.50 7.05 2.76
N LYS A 57 0.72 5.97 2.60
CA LYS A 57 1.13 4.78 1.83
C LYS A 57 1.41 5.08 0.35
N LYS A 58 0.73 6.06 -0.24
CA LYS A 58 0.95 6.46 -1.65
C LYS A 58 2.30 7.14 -1.86
N CYS A 59 2.72 7.99 -0.92
CA CYS A 59 4.05 8.60 -0.95
C CYS A 59 5.16 7.59 -0.65
N ASP A 60 4.88 6.59 0.19
CA ASP A 60 5.85 5.54 0.54
C ASP A 60 6.04 4.51 -0.59
N GLY A 61 4.95 4.19 -1.29
CA GLY A 61 4.93 3.22 -2.39
C GLY A 61 5.46 3.74 -3.72
N VAL A 62 6.05 4.94 -3.80
CA VAL A 62 6.76 5.40 -5.00
C VAL A 62 8.13 4.74 -5.07
N LEU A 63 8.14 3.41 -5.13
CA LEU A 63 9.30 2.63 -5.52
C LEU A 63 8.97 1.95 -6.84
N LEU A 64 9.44 2.59 -7.91
CA LEU A 64 9.94 1.93 -9.11
C LEU A 64 8.96 0.93 -9.76
N PHE A 65 7.90 1.43 -10.38
CA PHE A 65 7.54 0.80 -11.65
C PHE A 65 8.54 1.34 -12.69
N PRO A 66 9.53 0.55 -13.17
CA PRO A 66 9.97 0.82 -14.53
C PRO A 66 8.70 0.75 -15.38
N SER A 67 8.60 1.64 -16.36
CA SER A 67 7.57 1.63 -17.39
C SER A 67 7.09 0.20 -17.66
N ARG A 68 5.78 0.01 -17.87
CA ARG A 68 5.30 -1.14 -18.65
C ARG A 68 5.98 -1.08 -20.02
N ASN A 69 7.23 -1.51 -20.11
CA ASN A 69 7.70 -2.20 -21.26
C ASN A 69 7.01 -3.54 -21.16
N VAL A 70 5.90 -3.67 -21.89
CA VAL A 70 5.38 -4.97 -22.29
C VAL A 70 6.57 -5.72 -22.86
N LEU A 71 7.14 -6.66 -22.09
CA LEU A 71 8.11 -7.59 -22.64
C LEU A 71 7.37 -8.38 -23.71
N PRO A 72 7.91 -8.51 -24.94
CA PRO A 72 7.19 -9.15 -26.05
C PRO A 72 7.05 -10.67 -25.89
N ASN A 73 7.38 -11.25 -24.73
CA ASN A 73 7.12 -12.66 -24.47
C ASN A 73 6.88 -12.89 -22.98
N ASN A 74 5.66 -13.29 -22.68
CA ASN A 74 5.12 -13.70 -21.39
C ASN A 74 5.87 -14.91 -20.79
N GLN A 75 7.09 -14.72 -20.28
CA GLN A 75 7.82 -15.72 -19.50
C GLN A 75 8.11 -15.17 -18.10
N ILE A 76 7.42 -15.72 -17.11
CA ILE A 76 7.69 -15.51 -15.69
C ILE A 76 8.75 -16.55 -15.31
N GLU A 77 10.01 -16.16 -15.21
CA GLU A 77 11.00 -17.00 -14.52
C GLU A 77 10.90 -16.76 -13.01
N MET A 78 10.20 -17.66 -12.33
CA MET A 78 10.31 -17.82 -10.87
C MET A 78 11.60 -18.59 -10.58
N SER A 79 12.73 -17.89 -10.45
CA SER A 79 13.94 -18.50 -9.92
C SER A 79 13.88 -18.54 -8.39
N TYR A 80 13.20 -19.55 -7.85
CA TYR A 80 13.34 -19.95 -6.45
C TYR A 80 14.71 -20.64 -6.29
N MET A 81 15.55 -20.12 -5.41
CA MET A 81 16.82 -20.76 -5.04
C MET A 81 16.53 -22.03 -4.22
N ASP A 82 16.60 -23.20 -4.86
CA ASP A 82 16.60 -24.49 -4.15
C ASP A 82 18.03 -24.87 -3.74
N ILE A 83 18.38 -24.49 -2.51
CA ILE A 83 19.46 -25.12 -1.75
C ILE A 83 18.94 -26.48 -1.28
N SER A 84 19.62 -27.55 -1.69
CA SER A 84 19.49 -28.97 -1.28
C SER A 84 18.83 -29.91 -2.31
N LYS A 85 19.70 -30.60 -3.06
CA LYS A 85 19.62 -32.02 -3.52
C LYS A 85 20.70 -32.21 -4.58
N SER A 86 21.94 -32.49 -4.17
CA SER A 86 22.45 -33.86 -4.03
C SER A 86 22.43 -34.65 -5.34
N SER A 87 23.64 -34.88 -5.86
CA SER A 87 24.10 -36.22 -6.26
C SER A 87 23.24 -36.97 -7.28
N THR A 88 23.70 -37.00 -8.52
CA THR A 88 23.88 -38.16 -9.41
C THR A 88 23.59 -37.77 -10.86
N GLY A 89 24.54 -38.11 -11.72
CA GLY A 89 24.55 -37.69 -13.11
C GLY A 89 23.51 -38.42 -13.94
N PHE A 90 23.00 -37.72 -14.95
CA PHE A 90 22.55 -38.38 -16.15
C PHE A 90 23.01 -37.56 -17.36
N ARG A 91 23.90 -38.18 -18.13
CA ARG A 91 24.54 -37.67 -19.32
C ARG A 91 23.84 -38.32 -20.51
N PHE A 92 22.98 -37.58 -21.19
CA PHE A 92 22.59 -37.82 -22.59
C PHE A 92 23.07 -36.58 -23.35
N ARG A 93 24.26 -36.56 -23.95
CA ARG A 93 24.70 -37.13 -25.24
C ARG A 93 23.68 -36.92 -26.37
N CYS A 94 24.05 -35.91 -27.18
CA CYS A 94 23.67 -35.56 -28.56
C CYS A 94 22.19 -35.40 -28.90
#